data_AF-A0A7S1J476-F1
#
_entry.id   AF-A0A7S1J476-F1
#
_cell.length_a   1.000
_cell.length_b   1.000
_cell.length_c   1.000
_cell.angle_alpha   90.00
_cell.angle_beta   90.00
_cell.angle_gamma   90.00
#
_symmetry.space_group_name_H-M   'P 1'
#
loop_
_entity.id
_entity.type
_entity.pdbx_description
1 polymer ?
#
loop_
_entity_poly.entity_id
_entity_poly.type
_entity_poly.pdbx_seq_one_letter_code
_entity_poly.pdbx_strand_id
1 'polypeptide(L)'
;DCSECALSWFPPNCNATCLADVYGRLCGGHGTCVLPQGAAWPSCKCAATLSEGFWAGALCDQCQPGYWGSRCTRQCSGGSCNPCFGHGTCADGRTGTGQCVCNAQDAHWDPLRACQDCIDGIYGSDCRQVCPGGNLTGLTGLTGNLTWRVLADTICYGHGTCDSGSGGTGTCVCSTIGHWDSSVGCRDCESGFYGGICTFPCPGALAGNPCNALASTLNRCDSGTRGSGQCRCATGLFVGDACQYVCPSSNVSGQLVGCAGHGMCTLRPQTATAPLAVLCTCDARWAGAGCSECANGWAGPSCAIACPVTNGAVCSARGDAVGNRSTLECFCKCGQGYAG
;
A
#
# COMPACT_ATOMS: atom_id res chain seq x y z
N ASP A 1 4.60 39.70 -77.87
CA ASP A 1 4.95 38.28 -77.86
C ASP A 1 3.92 37.57 -77.00
N CYS A 2 3.17 36.60 -77.52
CA CYS A 2 2.08 35.90 -76.81
C CYS A 2 2.49 34.46 -76.43
N SER A 3 3.79 34.25 -76.24
CA SER A 3 4.42 32.95 -75.98
C SER A 3 4.47 32.59 -74.49
N GLU A 4 4.13 33.52 -73.61
CA GLU A 4 4.06 33.31 -72.16
C GLU A 4 2.60 33.22 -71.69
N CYS A 5 2.32 32.25 -70.84
CA CYS A 5 1.01 32.11 -70.22
C CYS A 5 0.72 33.29 -69.28
N ALA A 6 -0.54 33.74 -69.24
CA ALA A 6 -0.99 34.72 -68.25
C ALA A 6 -0.77 34.20 -66.82
N LEU A 7 -0.64 35.10 -65.84
CA LEU A 7 -0.47 34.75 -64.43
C LEU A 7 -1.50 33.68 -64.02
N SER A 8 -1.02 32.56 -63.47
CA SER A 8 -1.77 31.34 -63.06
C SER A 8 -2.02 30.26 -64.10
N TRP A 9 -1.60 30.45 -65.36
CA TRP A 9 -1.75 29.46 -66.44
C TRP A 9 -0.41 28.77 -66.74
N PHE A 10 -0.44 27.45 -66.99
CA PHE A 10 0.78 26.65 -67.16
C PHE A 10 1.08 26.29 -68.63
N PRO A 11 2.36 26.35 -69.06
CA PRO A 11 2.79 25.88 -70.39
C PRO A 11 2.55 24.37 -70.57
N PRO A 12 2.52 23.85 -71.83
CA PRO A 12 2.81 24.56 -73.08
C PRO A 12 1.61 25.25 -73.72
N ASN A 13 0.38 24.90 -73.34
CA ASN A 13 -0.84 25.38 -74.02
C ASN A 13 -1.65 26.40 -73.21
N CYS A 14 -1.18 26.81 -72.03
CA CYS A 14 -1.90 27.71 -71.13
C CYS A 14 -3.35 27.27 -70.93
N ASN A 15 -3.59 25.96 -70.73
CA ASN A 15 -4.93 25.39 -70.60
C ASN A 15 -5.22 24.84 -69.19
N ALA A 16 -4.23 24.88 -68.30
CA ALA A 16 -4.35 24.41 -66.93
C ALA A 16 -4.03 25.53 -65.95
N THR A 17 -4.87 25.65 -64.92
CA THR A 17 -4.72 26.61 -63.82
C THR A 17 -4.78 25.86 -62.50
N CYS A 18 -4.13 26.41 -61.46
CA CYS A 18 -4.36 25.91 -60.12
C CYS A 18 -5.76 26.25 -59.64
N LEU A 19 -6.23 25.43 -58.71
CA LEU A 19 -7.46 25.69 -57.98
C LEU A 19 -7.33 27.02 -57.23
N ALA A 20 -8.34 27.88 -57.41
CA ALA A 20 -8.51 29.13 -56.67
C ALA A 20 -9.67 28.99 -55.69
N ASP A 21 -9.60 29.70 -54.57
CA ASP A 21 -10.72 29.78 -53.64
C ASP A 21 -11.87 30.64 -54.21
N VAL A 22 -12.96 30.75 -53.44
CA VAL A 22 -14.14 31.55 -53.80
C VAL A 22 -13.85 33.06 -53.94
N TYR A 23 -12.67 33.52 -53.52
CA TYR A 23 -12.22 34.90 -53.64
C TYR A 23 -11.17 35.08 -54.76
N GLY A 24 -10.93 34.05 -55.56
CA GLY A 24 -9.96 34.08 -56.67
C GLY A 24 -8.50 33.99 -56.22
N ARG A 25 -8.23 33.59 -54.97
CA ARG A 25 -6.86 33.42 -54.48
C ARG A 25 -6.36 32.02 -54.83
N LEU A 26 -5.28 31.95 -55.60
CA LEU A 26 -4.61 30.70 -55.95
C LEU A 26 -4.17 29.97 -54.69
N CYS A 27 -4.48 28.68 -54.59
CA CYS A 27 -4.12 27.87 -53.43
C CYS A 27 -4.53 28.52 -52.10
N GLY A 28 -5.70 29.17 -52.08
CA GLY A 28 -6.25 29.87 -50.91
C GLY A 28 -5.42 31.06 -50.42
N GLY A 29 -4.34 31.44 -51.13
CA GLY A 29 -3.34 32.40 -50.66
C GLY A 29 -2.31 31.82 -49.69
N HIS A 30 -2.26 30.49 -49.54
CA HIS A 30 -1.43 29.77 -48.55
C HIS A 30 -0.54 28.70 -49.18
N GLY A 31 -0.31 28.79 -50.48
CA GLY A 31 0.53 27.85 -51.21
C GLY A 31 1.05 28.43 -52.50
N THR A 32 1.94 27.69 -53.12
CA THR A 32 2.48 27.98 -54.45
C THR A 32 1.92 26.98 -55.42
N CYS A 33 1.46 27.47 -56.57
CA CYS A 33 1.02 26.59 -57.64
C CYS A 33 2.24 25.97 -58.33
N VAL A 34 2.29 24.65 -58.40
CA VAL A 34 3.40 23.91 -59.02
C VAL A 34 2.86 22.88 -60.02
N LEU A 35 3.66 22.54 -61.03
CA LEU A 35 3.40 21.41 -61.91
C LEU A 35 4.41 20.30 -61.58
N PRO A 36 4.03 19.28 -60.79
CA PRO A 36 4.95 18.20 -60.45
C PRO A 36 5.48 17.50 -61.72
N GLN A 37 6.74 17.06 -61.70
CA GLN A 37 7.32 16.33 -62.82
C GLN A 37 6.49 15.08 -63.14
N GLY A 38 5.99 14.99 -64.38
CA GLY A 38 5.15 13.88 -64.84
C GLY A 38 3.65 14.00 -64.49
N ALA A 39 3.20 15.09 -63.85
CA ALA A 39 1.79 15.32 -63.61
C ALA A 39 1.10 15.96 -64.83
N ALA A 40 -0.13 15.51 -65.11
CA ALA A 40 -0.97 16.07 -66.17
C ALA A 40 -1.66 17.40 -65.77
N TRP A 41 -1.68 17.74 -64.48
CA TRP A 41 -2.39 18.91 -63.94
C TRP A 41 -1.58 19.61 -62.84
N PRO A 42 -1.63 20.95 -62.76
CA PRO A 42 -0.97 21.70 -61.70
C PRO A 42 -1.66 21.47 -60.35
N SER A 43 -0.88 21.45 -59.28
CA SER A 43 -1.36 21.25 -57.92
C SER A 43 -0.80 22.31 -56.97
N CYS A 44 -1.50 22.53 -55.86
CA CYS A 44 -1.06 23.47 -54.85
C CYS A 44 -0.04 22.82 -53.92
N LYS A 45 1.16 23.39 -53.86
CA LYS A 45 2.15 23.10 -52.82
C LYS A 45 1.92 24.06 -51.66
N CYS A 46 1.27 23.57 -50.63
CA CYS A 46 0.92 24.35 -49.45
C CYS A 46 2.15 24.78 -48.65
N ALA A 47 2.05 25.95 -48.02
CA ALA A 47 3.05 26.42 -47.07
C ALA A 47 3.07 25.50 -45.84
N ALA A 48 4.26 25.28 -45.31
CA ALA A 48 4.52 24.36 -44.20
C ALA A 48 5.59 24.96 -43.26
N THR A 49 5.48 26.26 -42.97
CA THR A 49 6.45 27.01 -42.16
C THR A 49 5.75 27.77 -41.04
N LEU A 50 6.45 28.09 -39.97
CA LEU A 50 5.88 28.86 -38.84
C LEU A 50 5.45 30.28 -39.23
N SER A 51 6.12 30.91 -40.21
CA SER A 51 5.81 32.26 -40.66
C SER A 51 4.60 32.34 -41.58
N GLU A 52 4.37 31.30 -42.39
CA GLU A 52 3.31 31.28 -43.41
C GLU A 52 2.11 30.41 -42.99
N GLY A 53 2.31 29.52 -42.01
CA GLY A 53 1.36 28.53 -41.53
C GLY A 53 1.62 27.14 -42.10
N PHE A 54 1.07 26.13 -41.42
CA PHE A 54 1.11 24.73 -41.83
C PHE A 54 -0.23 24.36 -42.48
N TRP A 55 -0.30 24.49 -43.80
CA TRP A 55 -1.52 24.34 -44.59
C TRP A 55 -1.59 23.01 -45.32
N ALA A 56 -2.81 22.51 -45.53
CA ALA A 56 -3.14 21.26 -46.18
C ALA A 56 -4.44 21.37 -47.00
N GLY A 57 -4.74 20.28 -47.71
CA GLY A 57 -5.87 20.21 -48.64
C GLY A 57 -5.47 20.63 -50.05
N ALA A 58 -6.31 20.27 -51.03
CA ALA A 58 -6.06 20.57 -52.44
C ALA A 58 -5.99 22.09 -52.73
N LEU A 59 -6.60 22.90 -51.87
CA LEU A 59 -6.67 24.35 -51.94
C LEU A 59 -5.80 25.06 -50.89
N CYS A 60 -5.06 24.33 -50.04
CA CYS A 60 -4.33 24.90 -48.90
C CYS A 60 -5.20 25.76 -47.96
N ASP A 61 -6.47 25.38 -47.81
CA ASP A 61 -7.48 26.10 -47.05
C ASP A 61 -7.84 25.42 -45.72
N GLN A 62 -7.15 24.32 -45.40
CA GLN A 62 -7.23 23.57 -44.15
C GLN A 62 -5.86 23.59 -43.46
N CYS A 63 -5.84 23.38 -42.14
CA CYS A 63 -4.58 23.18 -41.44
C CYS A 63 -4.07 21.76 -41.69
N GLN A 64 -2.74 21.58 -41.68
CA GLN A 64 -2.17 20.25 -41.54
C GLN A 64 -2.67 19.59 -40.24
N PRO A 65 -2.85 18.26 -40.22
CA PRO A 65 -3.25 17.56 -39.00
C PRO A 65 -2.35 17.92 -37.81
N GLY A 66 -2.97 18.22 -36.67
CA GLY A 66 -2.26 18.66 -35.46
C GLY A 66 -1.81 20.13 -35.46
N TYR A 67 -2.24 20.93 -36.44
CA TYR A 67 -2.13 22.38 -36.43
C TYR A 67 -3.50 23.06 -36.39
N TRP A 68 -3.57 24.19 -35.70
CA TRP A 68 -4.83 24.86 -35.43
C TRP A 68 -4.74 26.38 -35.44
N GLY A 69 -5.91 27.00 -35.43
CA GLY A 69 -6.10 28.44 -35.45
C GLY A 69 -6.19 29.00 -36.87
N SER A 70 -6.66 30.23 -36.99
CA SER A 70 -7.03 30.84 -38.28
C SER A 70 -5.89 30.94 -39.29
N ARG A 71 -4.63 30.86 -38.83
CA ARG A 71 -3.41 30.86 -39.64
C ARG A 71 -2.66 29.51 -39.65
N CYS A 72 -3.18 28.48 -38.99
CA CYS A 72 -2.53 27.16 -38.89
C CYS A 72 -1.07 27.20 -38.40
N THR A 73 -0.73 28.19 -37.55
CA THR A 73 0.64 28.36 -37.00
C THR A 73 0.79 27.78 -35.60
N ARG A 74 -0.31 27.40 -34.94
CA ARG A 74 -0.30 26.82 -33.60
C ARG A 74 -0.34 25.31 -33.70
N GLN A 75 0.47 24.63 -32.91
CA GLN A 75 0.52 23.16 -32.89
C GLN A 75 -0.31 22.64 -31.72
N CYS A 76 -0.88 21.45 -31.87
CA CYS A 76 -1.50 20.71 -30.78
C CYS A 76 -0.45 20.27 -29.75
N SER A 77 -0.86 20.11 -28.49
CA SER A 77 -0.02 19.49 -27.46
C SER A 77 0.45 18.10 -27.92
N GLY A 78 1.69 17.72 -27.62
CA GLY A 78 2.32 16.50 -28.16
C GLY A 78 2.82 16.61 -29.61
N GLY A 79 2.53 17.72 -30.30
CA GLY A 79 2.99 18.01 -31.64
C GLY A 79 2.07 17.47 -32.74
N SER A 80 2.39 17.77 -34.00
CA SER A 80 1.60 17.34 -35.16
C SER A 80 1.73 15.84 -35.47
N CYS A 81 2.86 15.25 -35.09
CA CYS A 81 3.09 13.80 -35.26
C CYS A 81 2.43 12.97 -34.17
N ASN A 82 2.19 13.55 -32.99
CA ASN A 82 1.56 12.86 -31.87
C ASN A 82 0.58 13.78 -31.11
N PRO A 83 -0.50 14.26 -31.74
CA PRO A 83 -1.44 15.17 -31.11
C PRO A 83 -2.00 14.57 -29.82
N CYS A 84 -2.10 15.39 -28.78
CA CYS A 84 -2.54 14.99 -27.44
C CYS A 84 -1.73 13.81 -26.88
N PHE A 85 -0.43 13.79 -27.20
CA PHE A 85 0.52 12.73 -26.84
C PHE A 85 0.11 11.33 -27.29
N GLY A 86 -0.83 11.21 -28.24
CA GLY A 86 -1.34 9.94 -28.74
C GLY A 86 -2.47 9.36 -27.88
N HIS A 87 -2.96 10.13 -26.91
CA HIS A 87 -3.95 9.70 -25.93
C HIS A 87 -5.28 10.45 -26.05
N GLY A 88 -5.48 11.16 -27.15
CA GLY A 88 -6.70 11.92 -27.40
C GLY A 88 -6.79 12.49 -28.80
N THR A 89 -7.87 13.23 -29.04
CA THR A 89 -8.10 13.97 -30.29
C THR A 89 -7.93 15.47 -30.02
N CYS A 90 -7.15 16.14 -30.87
CA CYS A 90 -6.99 17.58 -30.80
C CYS A 90 -8.12 18.29 -31.56
N ALA A 91 -8.68 19.35 -30.98
CA ALA A 91 -9.54 20.29 -31.69
C ALA A 91 -8.69 21.15 -32.64
N ASP A 92 -8.27 20.56 -33.76
CA ASP A 92 -7.39 21.16 -34.75
C ASP A 92 -8.15 21.88 -35.89
N GLY A 93 -7.43 22.35 -36.91
CA GLY A 93 -8.02 23.11 -38.00
C GLY A 93 -8.20 24.61 -37.72
N ARG A 94 -8.75 25.33 -38.70
CA ARG A 94 -8.76 26.82 -38.70
C ARG A 94 -9.61 27.44 -37.59
N THR A 95 -10.65 26.74 -37.18
CA THR A 95 -11.54 27.11 -36.08
C THR A 95 -11.24 26.32 -34.81
N GLY A 96 -10.24 25.44 -34.86
CA GLY A 96 -9.81 24.64 -33.72
C GLY A 96 -9.28 25.50 -32.58
N THR A 97 -9.36 24.97 -31.36
CA THR A 97 -8.85 25.61 -30.14
C THR A 97 -7.52 25.01 -29.67
N GLY A 98 -7.08 23.92 -30.28
CA GLY A 98 -5.92 23.15 -29.83
C GLY A 98 -6.15 22.34 -28.56
N GLN A 99 -7.37 22.35 -28.02
CA GLN A 99 -7.71 21.59 -26.82
C GLN A 99 -7.78 20.09 -27.13
N CYS A 100 -7.29 19.28 -26.19
CA CYS A 100 -7.29 17.84 -26.30
C CYS A 100 -8.49 17.22 -25.59
N VAL A 101 -9.15 16.29 -26.28
CA VAL A 101 -10.16 15.41 -25.69
C VAL A 101 -9.54 14.03 -25.54
N CYS A 102 -9.31 13.59 -24.30
CA CYS A 102 -8.63 12.33 -24.03
C CYS A 102 -9.53 11.12 -24.27
N ASN A 103 -8.93 10.01 -24.72
CA ASN A 103 -9.63 8.76 -24.98
C ASN A 103 -9.98 8.07 -23.65
N ALA A 104 -11.18 8.31 -23.15
CA ALA A 104 -11.65 7.77 -21.86
C ALA A 104 -11.96 6.27 -21.85
N GLN A 105 -11.91 5.61 -23.02
CA GLN A 105 -12.20 4.18 -23.16
C GLN A 105 -10.99 3.29 -22.87
N ASP A 106 -9.78 3.83 -23.05
CA ASP A 106 -8.54 3.06 -22.94
C ASP A 106 -7.81 3.30 -21.62
N ALA A 107 -7.91 4.51 -21.05
CA ALA A 107 -7.13 4.89 -19.89
C ALA A 107 -7.60 6.21 -19.27
N HIS A 108 -7.13 6.51 -18.06
CA HIS A 108 -7.55 7.68 -17.29
C HIS A 108 -6.57 8.84 -17.45
N TRP A 109 -6.42 9.33 -18.67
CA TRP A 109 -5.58 10.49 -19.00
C TRP A 109 -6.21 11.81 -18.54
N ASP A 110 -5.40 12.74 -18.05
CA ASP A 110 -5.84 14.05 -17.55
C ASP A 110 -6.06 15.05 -18.69
N PRO A 111 -7.31 15.50 -18.93
CA PRO A 111 -7.61 16.53 -19.92
C PRO A 111 -6.96 17.88 -19.59
N LEU A 112 -6.70 18.18 -18.32
CA LEU A 112 -6.04 19.43 -17.90
C LEU A 112 -4.56 19.45 -18.30
N ARG A 113 -3.95 18.29 -18.44
CA ARG A 113 -2.57 18.10 -18.92
C ARG A 113 -2.52 17.66 -20.38
N ALA A 114 -3.56 17.96 -21.15
CA ALA A 114 -3.68 17.62 -22.57
C ALA A 114 -3.38 16.14 -22.89
N CYS A 115 -3.81 15.25 -21.99
CA CYS A 115 -3.62 13.80 -22.09
C CYS A 115 -2.15 13.34 -21.98
N GLN A 116 -1.25 14.19 -21.50
CA GLN A 116 0.17 13.83 -21.29
C GLN A 116 0.38 12.91 -20.09
N ASP A 117 -0.50 12.99 -19.11
CA ASP A 117 -0.32 12.43 -17.78
C ASP A 117 -1.63 11.86 -17.25
N CYS A 118 -1.57 11.08 -16.18
CA CYS A 118 -2.75 10.48 -15.58
C CYS A 118 -3.54 11.50 -14.75
N ILE A 119 -4.85 11.25 -14.59
CA ILE A 119 -5.62 11.95 -13.56
C ILE A 119 -5.04 11.63 -12.18
N ASP A 120 -5.22 12.55 -11.22
CA ASP A 120 -4.77 12.36 -9.84
C ASP A 120 -5.32 11.04 -9.25
N GLY A 121 -4.44 10.28 -8.59
CA GLY A 121 -4.78 8.96 -8.02
C GLY A 121 -4.70 7.79 -9.00
N ILE A 122 -4.32 8.04 -10.27
CA ILE A 122 -3.99 7.01 -11.26
C ILE A 122 -2.51 7.08 -11.61
N TYR A 123 -1.89 5.93 -11.88
CA TYR A 123 -0.46 5.84 -12.20
C TYR A 123 -0.15 4.80 -13.28
N GLY A 124 1.11 4.80 -13.69
CA GLY A 124 1.66 3.90 -14.70
C GLY A 124 1.64 4.51 -16.09
N SER A 125 2.52 4.00 -16.97
CA SER A 125 2.74 4.55 -18.32
C SER A 125 1.51 4.50 -19.24
N ASP A 126 0.49 3.73 -18.87
CA ASP A 126 -0.77 3.61 -19.57
C ASP A 126 -1.95 4.20 -18.79
N CYS A 127 -1.74 4.81 -17.61
CA CYS A 127 -2.79 5.38 -16.76
C CYS A 127 -3.97 4.43 -16.49
N ARG A 128 -3.66 3.14 -16.27
CA ARG A 128 -4.66 2.12 -15.93
C ARG A 128 -4.63 1.70 -14.46
N GLN A 129 -3.58 2.03 -13.72
CA GLN A 129 -3.40 1.56 -12.35
C GLN A 129 -3.94 2.58 -11.35
N VAL A 130 -4.71 2.11 -10.36
CA VAL A 130 -5.32 2.95 -9.34
C VAL A 130 -4.46 2.91 -8.08
N CYS A 131 -4.16 4.07 -7.51
CA CYS A 131 -3.47 4.15 -6.22
C CYS A 131 -4.22 3.37 -5.12
N PRO A 132 -3.50 2.79 -4.14
CA PRO A 132 -4.11 2.07 -3.02
C PRO A 132 -5.25 2.85 -2.36
N GLY A 133 -6.37 2.20 -2.07
CA GLY A 133 -7.56 2.82 -1.46
C GLY A 133 -8.40 3.70 -2.40
N GLY A 134 -7.87 4.11 -3.56
CA GLY A 134 -8.59 4.90 -4.53
C GLY A 134 -9.81 4.18 -5.09
N ASN A 135 -10.97 4.85 -5.06
CA ASN A 135 -12.19 4.36 -5.70
C ASN A 135 -12.48 5.18 -6.96
N LEU A 136 -12.48 4.51 -8.11
CA LEU A 136 -12.86 5.12 -9.39
C LEU A 136 -14.37 5.23 -9.46
N THR A 137 -14.85 6.46 -9.42
CA THR A 137 -16.27 6.75 -9.67
C THR A 137 -16.41 7.38 -11.05
N GLY A 138 -17.24 6.75 -11.89
CA GLY A 138 -17.61 7.32 -13.18
C GLY A 138 -18.68 8.38 -12.95
N LEU A 139 -18.33 9.66 -13.10
CA LEU A 139 -19.32 10.72 -13.18
C LEU A 139 -19.74 10.83 -14.65
N THR A 140 -20.95 10.37 -14.96
CA THR A 140 -21.63 10.73 -16.21
C THR A 140 -21.94 12.22 -16.14
N GLY A 141 -21.11 13.05 -16.77
CA GLY A 141 -21.39 14.47 -16.90
C GLY A 141 -22.68 14.70 -17.71
N LEU A 142 -23.40 15.79 -17.42
CA LEU A 142 -24.62 16.24 -18.11
C LEU A 142 -24.44 16.50 -19.63
N THR A 143 -23.24 16.32 -20.17
CA THR A 143 -22.90 16.47 -21.59
C THR A 143 -22.50 15.15 -22.27
N GLY A 144 -22.65 14.00 -21.62
CA GLY A 144 -22.34 12.69 -22.21
C GLY A 144 -20.84 12.38 -22.33
N ASN A 145 -19.98 13.22 -21.74
CA ASN A 145 -18.55 12.95 -21.62
C ASN A 145 -18.27 12.39 -20.21
N LEU A 146 -17.78 11.15 -20.13
CA LEU A 146 -17.44 10.50 -18.86
C LEU A 146 -16.20 11.21 -18.27
N THR A 147 -16.38 11.93 -17.17
CA THR A 147 -15.23 12.45 -16.40
C THR A 147 -14.99 11.51 -15.25
N TRP A 148 -13.93 10.71 -15.33
CA TRP A 148 -13.48 9.88 -14.23
C TRP A 148 -12.87 10.75 -13.14
N ARG A 149 -13.24 10.50 -11.89
CA ARG A 149 -12.59 11.10 -10.72
C ARG A 149 -12.29 10.01 -9.70
N VAL A 150 -11.06 10.03 -9.21
CA VAL A 150 -10.70 9.31 -7.98
C VAL A 150 -11.10 10.21 -6.80
N LEU A 151 -11.80 9.66 -5.82
CA LEU A 151 -12.09 10.37 -4.58
C LEU A 151 -10.78 10.60 -3.84
N ALA A 152 -10.27 11.84 -3.84
CA ALA A 152 -8.97 12.18 -3.25
C ALA A 152 -8.83 11.72 -1.80
N ASP A 153 -9.92 11.81 -1.02
CA ASP A 153 -9.99 11.40 0.39
C ASP A 153 -9.83 9.90 0.62
N THR A 154 -9.81 9.09 -0.45
CA THR A 154 -9.63 7.63 -0.40
C THR A 154 -8.25 7.16 -0.85
N ILE A 155 -7.45 8.04 -1.48
CA ILE A 155 -6.10 7.72 -1.92
C ILE A 155 -5.23 7.42 -0.69
N CYS A 156 -4.48 6.31 -0.75
CA CYS A 156 -3.74 5.76 0.39
C CYS A 156 -4.63 5.59 1.63
N TYR A 157 -5.89 5.16 1.40
CA TYR A 157 -6.95 5.03 2.40
C TYR A 157 -7.27 6.32 3.19
N GLY A 158 -6.96 7.49 2.61
CA GLY A 158 -7.12 8.78 3.27
C GLY A 158 -5.98 9.12 4.24
N HIS A 159 -4.91 8.33 4.25
CA HIS A 159 -3.82 8.43 5.20
C HIS A 159 -2.46 8.67 4.53
N GLY A 160 -2.45 9.23 3.31
CA GLY A 160 -1.20 9.53 2.62
C GLY A 160 -1.37 10.16 1.25
N THR A 161 -0.24 10.34 0.58
CA THR A 161 -0.15 10.82 -0.81
C THR A 161 0.46 9.72 -1.68
N CYS A 162 -0.12 9.51 -2.86
CA CYS A 162 0.36 8.52 -3.82
C CYS A 162 1.31 9.14 -4.86
N ASP A 163 2.34 8.40 -5.24
CA ASP A 163 3.16 8.67 -6.41
C ASP A 163 2.38 8.31 -7.69
N SER A 164 1.56 9.25 -8.14
CA SER A 164 0.67 9.14 -9.31
C SER A 164 1.27 9.71 -10.59
N GLY A 165 0.60 9.49 -11.72
CA GLY A 165 1.01 9.97 -13.03
C GLY A 165 1.64 8.90 -13.92
N SER A 166 1.98 9.27 -15.15
CA SER A 166 2.46 8.35 -16.19
C SER A 166 3.83 7.74 -15.88
N GLY A 167 4.63 8.42 -15.04
CA GLY A 167 5.88 7.89 -14.48
C GLY A 167 5.76 7.39 -13.03
N GLY A 168 4.57 7.48 -12.43
CA GLY A 168 4.35 7.15 -11.02
C GLY A 168 4.41 5.64 -10.76
N THR A 169 4.81 5.29 -9.54
CA THR A 169 4.95 3.90 -9.07
C THR A 169 3.71 3.40 -8.31
N GLY A 170 2.79 4.28 -7.95
CA GLY A 170 1.65 3.95 -7.11
C GLY A 170 1.99 3.77 -5.63
N THR A 171 3.23 4.08 -5.24
CA THR A 171 3.66 3.96 -3.84
C THR A 171 3.05 5.09 -3.00
N CYS A 172 2.64 4.74 -1.77
CA CYS A 172 2.05 5.69 -0.85
C CYS A 172 3.10 6.19 0.14
N VAL A 173 3.21 7.52 0.25
CA VAL A 173 3.88 8.18 1.37
C VAL A 173 2.81 8.49 2.41
N CYS A 174 2.89 7.81 3.56
CA CYS A 174 1.87 7.96 4.59
C CYS A 174 1.97 9.28 5.34
N SER A 175 0.84 9.72 5.88
CA SER A 175 0.72 10.88 6.76
C SER A 175 1.64 10.74 7.97
N THR A 176 2.21 11.86 8.41
CA THR A 176 2.98 11.94 9.65
C THR A 176 2.10 11.91 10.90
N ILE A 177 0.78 12.04 10.73
CA ILE A 177 -0.20 11.91 11.81
C ILE A 177 -0.54 10.42 11.96
N GLY A 178 0.23 9.73 12.81
CA GLY A 178 0.10 8.29 13.08
C GLY A 178 1.23 7.45 12.49
N HIS A 179 1.38 6.24 13.02
CA HIS A 179 2.34 5.24 12.57
C HIS A 179 1.69 4.30 11.55
N TRP A 180 1.58 4.76 10.31
CA TRP A 180 0.95 4.05 9.21
C TRP A 180 1.94 3.17 8.44
N ASP A 181 1.55 1.94 8.14
CA ASP A 181 2.38 0.99 7.41
C ASP A 181 2.34 1.26 5.89
N SER A 182 3.45 1.77 5.36
CA SER A 182 3.63 2.05 3.94
C SER A 182 3.63 0.80 3.06
N SER A 183 3.96 -0.38 3.61
CA SER A 183 3.98 -1.65 2.87
C SER A 183 2.59 -2.13 2.46
N VAL A 184 1.55 -1.68 3.18
CA VAL A 184 0.13 -1.94 2.86
C VAL A 184 -0.59 -0.68 2.34
N GLY A 185 0.17 0.31 1.89
CA GLY A 185 -0.36 1.54 1.30
C GLY A 185 -1.09 2.44 2.29
N CYS A 186 -0.63 2.49 3.55
CA CYS A 186 -1.23 3.27 4.64
C CYS A 186 -2.62 2.79 5.07
N ARG A 187 -2.97 1.53 4.75
CA ARG A 187 -4.24 0.92 5.17
C ARG A 187 -4.30 0.64 6.67
N ASP A 188 -3.16 0.28 7.25
CA ASP A 188 -3.08 -0.24 8.61
C ASP A 188 -1.89 0.36 9.36
N CYS A 189 -1.82 0.10 10.67
CA CYS A 189 -0.75 0.60 11.51
C CYS A 189 0.53 -0.21 11.34
N GLU A 190 1.67 0.45 11.53
CA GLU A 190 2.95 -0.22 11.72
C GLU A 190 2.87 -1.19 12.92
N SER A 191 3.69 -2.24 12.87
CA SER A 191 3.77 -3.21 13.97
C SER A 191 4.06 -2.49 15.30
N GLY A 192 3.22 -2.77 16.31
CA GLY A 192 3.33 -2.15 17.63
C GLY A 192 2.50 -0.87 17.80
N PHE A 193 1.72 -0.46 16.81
CA PHE A 193 0.76 0.66 16.93
C PHE A 193 -0.68 0.21 16.68
N TYR A 194 -1.64 0.90 17.27
CA TYR A 194 -3.06 0.57 17.16
C TYR A 194 -3.97 1.79 17.21
N GLY A 195 -5.26 1.54 16.95
CA GLY A 195 -6.34 2.53 16.97
C GLY A 195 -6.60 3.17 15.60
N GLY A 196 -7.74 3.84 15.47
CA GLY A 196 -8.25 4.31 14.17
C GLY A 196 -7.37 5.31 13.42
N ILE A 197 -6.36 5.90 14.07
CA ILE A 197 -5.35 6.77 13.45
C ILE A 197 -3.90 6.34 13.76
N CYS A 198 -3.70 5.11 14.27
CA CYS A 198 -2.37 4.53 14.53
C CYS A 198 -1.43 5.37 15.41
N THR A 199 -1.96 6.14 16.35
CA THR A 199 -1.17 6.97 17.27
C THR A 199 -0.91 6.31 18.62
N PHE A 200 -1.60 5.21 18.93
CA PHE A 200 -1.44 4.54 20.22
C PHE A 200 -0.39 3.44 20.13
N PRO A 201 0.73 3.55 20.87
CA PRO A 201 1.71 2.49 20.94
C PRO A 201 1.20 1.35 21.82
N CYS A 202 1.43 0.12 21.40
CA CYS A 202 1.37 -1.03 22.28
C CYS A 202 2.37 -0.84 23.44
N PRO A 203 2.11 -1.42 24.62
CA PRO A 203 3.07 -1.37 25.73
C PRO A 203 4.46 -1.84 25.27
N GLY A 204 5.51 -1.06 25.53
CA GLY A 204 6.88 -1.37 25.11
C GLY A 204 7.25 -1.06 23.65
N ALA A 205 6.30 -0.66 22.80
CA ALA A 205 6.56 -0.38 21.38
C ALA A 205 7.55 0.78 21.15
N LEU A 206 7.51 1.82 21.98
CA LEU A 206 8.44 2.96 21.90
C LEU A 206 9.89 2.57 22.19
N ALA A 207 10.13 1.42 22.82
CA ALA A 207 11.45 0.85 23.06
C ALA A 207 11.85 -0.18 21.98
N GLY A 208 11.08 -0.29 20.88
CA GLY A 208 11.31 -1.23 19.78
C GLY A 208 10.79 -2.65 20.03
N ASN A 209 10.22 -2.93 21.22
CA ASN A 209 9.80 -4.26 21.64
C ASN A 209 8.35 -4.24 22.16
N PRO A 210 7.34 -4.17 21.28
CA PRO A 210 5.95 -4.25 21.71
C PRO A 210 5.68 -5.53 22.52
N CYS A 211 5.00 -5.39 23.65
CA CYS A 211 4.71 -6.43 24.63
C CYS A 211 5.95 -7.15 25.18
N ASN A 212 7.07 -6.44 25.33
CA ASN A 212 8.36 -7.00 25.76
C ASN A 212 8.74 -8.27 24.99
N ALA A 213 8.43 -8.30 23.70
CA ALA A 213 8.76 -9.44 22.85
C ALA A 213 10.29 -9.57 22.71
N LEU A 214 10.90 -10.44 23.52
CA LEU A 214 12.32 -10.81 23.41
C LEU A 214 12.61 -11.63 22.13
N ALA A 215 11.55 -12.16 21.50
CA ALA A 215 11.51 -12.72 20.16
C ALA A 215 10.10 -12.52 19.58
N SER A 216 9.99 -12.32 18.26
CA SER A 216 8.77 -11.87 17.55
C SER A 216 7.54 -12.80 17.63
N THR A 217 7.64 -13.96 18.28
CA THR A 217 6.57 -14.97 18.34
C THR A 217 6.05 -15.26 19.74
N LEU A 218 6.74 -14.83 20.81
CA LEU A 218 6.35 -15.18 22.18
C LEU A 218 5.22 -14.29 22.70
N ASN A 219 5.37 -12.97 22.57
CA ASN A 219 4.38 -12.00 23.00
C ASN A 219 3.91 -11.21 21.77
N ARG A 220 2.60 -11.02 21.63
CA ARG A 220 2.03 -10.33 20.48
C ARG A 220 1.08 -9.23 20.91
N CYS A 221 1.22 -8.05 20.32
CA CYS A 221 0.23 -6.99 20.47
C CYS A 221 -0.93 -7.18 19.48
N ASP A 222 -2.14 -6.89 19.94
CA ASP A 222 -3.30 -6.64 19.09
C ASP A 222 -3.20 -5.25 18.44
N SER A 223 -2.33 -5.15 17.43
CA SER A 223 -2.03 -3.93 16.66
C SER A 223 -3.01 -3.68 15.51
N GLY A 224 -2.87 -2.53 14.86
CA GLY A 224 -3.65 -2.15 13.68
C GLY A 224 -4.83 -1.22 13.99
N THR A 225 -5.50 -0.77 12.93
CA THR A 225 -6.59 0.22 12.98
C THR A 225 -7.81 -0.24 13.79
N ARG A 226 -7.99 -1.55 13.91
CA ARG A 226 -9.01 -2.21 14.74
C ARG A 226 -8.44 -2.88 16.00
N GLY A 227 -7.13 -2.77 16.20
CA GLY A 227 -6.45 -3.35 17.34
C GLY A 227 -6.83 -2.66 18.64
N SER A 228 -6.85 -3.43 19.72
CA SER A 228 -7.10 -2.94 21.08
C SER A 228 -5.83 -2.52 21.83
N GLY A 229 -4.65 -2.80 21.29
CA GLY A 229 -3.37 -2.58 21.96
C GLY A 229 -3.06 -3.58 23.07
N GLN A 230 -3.94 -4.56 23.31
CA GLN A 230 -3.74 -5.56 24.34
C GLN A 230 -2.63 -6.54 23.97
N CYS A 231 -1.76 -6.81 24.94
CA CYS A 231 -0.71 -7.80 24.79
C CYS A 231 -1.22 -9.21 25.09
N ARG A 232 -0.99 -10.11 24.15
CA ARG A 232 -1.14 -11.55 24.33
C ARG A 232 0.21 -12.12 24.73
N CYS A 233 0.34 -12.44 26.01
CA CYS A 233 1.56 -13.00 26.58
C CYS A 233 1.69 -14.49 26.29
N ALA A 234 2.93 -14.95 26.09
CA ALA A 234 3.20 -16.38 25.92
C ALA A 234 2.66 -17.13 27.15
N THR A 235 1.75 -18.09 26.92
CA THR A 235 1.00 -18.73 27.99
C THR A 235 1.92 -19.37 29.01
N GLY A 236 1.69 -19.05 30.29
CA GLY A 236 2.46 -19.57 31.42
C GLY A 236 3.81 -18.90 31.64
N LEU A 237 4.45 -18.30 30.62
CA LEU A 237 5.80 -17.74 30.73
C LEU A 237 5.83 -16.26 31.10
N PHE A 238 4.82 -15.51 30.70
CA PHE A 238 4.75 -14.06 30.97
C PHE A 238 3.37 -13.65 31.44
N VAL A 239 3.32 -12.66 32.34
CA VAL A 239 2.09 -12.05 32.85
C VAL A 239 2.22 -10.53 32.93
N GLY A 240 1.06 -9.87 33.06
CA GLY A 240 0.93 -8.41 33.09
C GLY A 240 0.51 -7.82 31.75
N ASP A 241 0.05 -6.57 31.79
CA ASP A 241 -0.56 -5.90 30.63
C ASP A 241 0.42 -5.67 29.47
N ALA A 242 1.73 -5.67 29.76
CA ALA A 242 2.81 -5.56 28.78
C ALA A 242 3.64 -6.85 28.66
N CYS A 243 3.22 -7.96 29.28
CA CYS A 243 4.01 -9.18 29.42
C CYS A 243 5.40 -8.94 30.04
N GLN A 244 5.51 -7.92 30.90
CA GLN A 244 6.76 -7.45 31.48
C GLN A 244 7.31 -8.36 32.59
N TYR A 245 6.45 -9.23 33.15
CA TYR A 245 6.82 -10.07 34.25
C TYR A 245 7.03 -11.51 33.80
N VAL A 246 8.23 -12.04 34.05
CA VAL A 246 8.61 -13.41 33.71
C VAL A 246 8.19 -14.35 34.83
N CYS A 247 7.48 -15.41 34.47
CA CYS A 247 7.12 -16.48 35.39
C CYS A 247 8.31 -17.38 35.67
N PRO A 248 8.45 -17.93 36.89
CA PRO A 248 9.40 -19.00 37.16
C PRO A 248 9.23 -20.11 36.12
N SER A 249 10.28 -20.42 35.37
CA SER A 249 10.20 -21.32 34.23
C SER A 249 11.26 -22.41 34.30
N SER A 250 10.94 -23.59 33.79
CA SER A 250 11.89 -24.70 33.65
C SER A 250 11.79 -25.31 32.27
N ASN A 251 12.89 -25.95 31.84
CA ASN A 251 12.95 -26.63 30.57
C ASN A 251 12.42 -28.06 30.74
N VAL A 252 11.28 -28.35 30.12
CA VAL A 252 10.67 -29.68 30.10
C VAL A 252 10.74 -30.18 28.67
N SER A 253 11.55 -31.22 28.43
CA SER A 253 11.73 -31.85 27.11
C SER A 253 12.14 -30.89 25.99
N GLY A 254 12.98 -29.90 26.28
CA GLY A 254 13.47 -28.92 25.29
C GLY A 254 12.58 -27.68 25.15
N GLN A 255 11.44 -27.63 25.83
CA GLN A 255 10.51 -26.50 25.81
C GLN A 255 10.53 -25.75 27.14
N LEU A 256 10.68 -24.42 27.09
CA LEU A 256 10.54 -23.58 28.27
C LEU A 256 9.06 -23.49 28.63
N VAL A 257 8.70 -23.90 29.84
CA VAL A 257 7.33 -23.84 30.36
C VAL A 257 7.32 -23.10 31.69
N GLY A 258 6.32 -22.24 31.88
CA GLY A 258 6.14 -21.53 33.14
C GLY A 258 5.54 -22.42 34.22
N CYS A 259 5.92 -22.16 35.46
CA CYS A 259 5.57 -22.95 36.64
C CYS A 259 5.82 -24.45 36.42
N ALA A 260 6.90 -24.80 35.72
CA ALA A 260 7.25 -26.16 35.30
C ALA A 260 6.17 -26.94 34.54
N GLY A 261 5.14 -26.28 34.02
CA GLY A 261 3.96 -26.93 33.43
C GLY A 261 2.99 -27.53 34.47
N HIS A 262 3.17 -27.20 35.75
CA HIS A 262 2.45 -27.77 36.90
C HIS A 262 1.80 -26.70 37.77
N GLY A 263 1.43 -25.57 37.18
CA GLY A 263 0.75 -24.51 37.88
C GLY A 263 0.35 -23.34 36.99
N MET A 264 -0.42 -22.44 37.57
CA MET A 264 -0.86 -21.20 36.93
C MET A 264 -0.03 -20.03 37.44
N CYS A 265 0.58 -19.28 36.52
CA CYS A 265 1.30 -18.06 36.83
C CYS A 265 0.32 -16.88 36.94
N THR A 266 0.37 -16.14 38.05
CA THR A 266 -0.48 -14.96 38.27
C THR A 266 0.31 -13.82 38.93
N LEU A 267 -0.17 -12.58 38.73
CA LEU A 267 0.29 -11.44 39.52
C LEU A 267 -0.55 -11.34 40.78
N ARG A 268 0.11 -11.37 41.94
CA ARG A 268 -0.55 -11.14 43.24
C ARG A 268 0.21 -10.12 44.07
N PRO A 269 -0.50 -9.27 44.83
CA PRO A 269 0.14 -8.48 45.88
C PRO A 269 0.64 -9.43 46.98
N GLN A 270 1.91 -9.31 47.40
CA GLN A 270 2.45 -10.13 48.50
C GLN A 270 1.80 -9.75 49.85
N THR A 271 1.40 -8.49 50.00
CA THR A 271 0.61 -7.94 51.10
C THR A 271 -0.19 -6.75 50.56
N ALA A 272 -1.13 -6.20 51.34
CA ALA A 272 -1.94 -5.05 50.93
C ALA A 272 -1.12 -3.80 50.52
N THR A 273 0.16 -3.72 50.88
CA THR A 273 1.07 -2.60 50.60
C THR A 273 2.32 -2.99 49.83
N ALA A 274 2.50 -4.27 49.49
CA ALA A 274 3.70 -4.75 48.79
C ALA A 274 3.56 -4.61 47.27
N PRO A 275 4.68 -4.46 46.53
CA PRO A 275 4.67 -4.51 45.08
C PRO A 275 4.09 -5.83 44.56
N LEU A 276 3.53 -5.78 43.35
CA LEU A 276 3.07 -6.97 42.63
C LEU A 276 4.25 -7.92 42.44
N ALA A 277 4.05 -9.18 42.83
CA ALA A 277 5.00 -10.26 42.58
C ALA A 277 4.36 -11.31 41.68
N VAL A 278 5.20 -11.96 40.88
CA VAL A 278 4.79 -13.13 40.09
C VAL A 278 4.82 -14.34 40.99
N LEU A 279 3.69 -15.05 41.04
CA LEU A 279 3.56 -16.26 41.83
C LEU A 279 2.95 -17.39 41.01
N CYS A 280 3.56 -18.56 41.09
CA CYS A 280 2.98 -19.79 40.60
C CYS A 280 2.04 -20.38 41.66
N THR A 281 0.78 -20.60 41.27
CA THR A 281 -0.14 -21.43 42.05
C THR A 281 -0.04 -22.85 41.53
N CYS A 282 0.60 -23.73 42.29
CA CYS A 282 0.89 -25.09 41.87
C CYS A 282 -0.34 -26.00 41.91
N ASP A 283 -0.37 -26.97 41.00
CA ASP A 283 -1.31 -28.09 41.03
C ASP A 283 -1.09 -28.92 42.30
N ALA A 284 -2.12 -29.65 42.74
CA ALA A 284 -2.17 -30.28 44.08
C ALA A 284 -0.99 -31.19 44.48
N ARG A 285 -0.20 -31.69 43.52
CA ARG A 285 0.94 -32.59 43.75
C ARG A 285 2.30 -31.89 43.68
N TRP A 286 2.31 -30.60 43.40
CA TRP A 286 3.50 -29.81 43.14
C TRP A 286 3.61 -28.65 44.12
N ALA A 287 4.83 -28.24 44.41
CA ALA A 287 5.18 -27.21 45.37
C ALA A 287 6.47 -26.46 44.96
N GLY A 288 6.85 -25.50 45.80
CA GLY A 288 7.96 -24.59 45.55
C GLY A 288 7.55 -23.39 44.70
N ALA A 289 8.44 -22.39 44.62
CA ALA A 289 8.16 -21.12 43.96
C ALA A 289 7.86 -21.25 42.44
N GLY A 290 8.35 -22.33 41.81
CA GLY A 290 8.15 -22.63 40.39
C GLY A 290 7.44 -23.95 40.11
N CYS A 291 6.79 -24.58 41.11
CA CYS A 291 6.09 -25.87 40.97
C CYS A 291 6.96 -27.01 40.44
N SER A 292 8.27 -26.97 40.73
CA SER A 292 9.25 -27.97 40.31
C SER A 292 9.57 -29.01 41.38
N GLU A 293 8.97 -28.88 42.56
CA GLU A 293 9.15 -29.77 43.70
C GLU A 293 7.84 -30.52 43.96
N CYS A 294 7.91 -31.69 44.58
CA CYS A 294 6.69 -32.40 44.97
C CYS A 294 6.07 -31.76 46.21
N ALA A 295 4.76 -31.62 46.21
CA ALA A 295 4.02 -31.27 47.41
C ALA A 295 4.24 -32.35 48.49
N ASN A 296 4.12 -31.95 49.76
CA ASN A 296 4.28 -32.87 50.87
C ASN A 296 3.33 -34.07 50.71
N GLY A 297 3.86 -35.29 50.85
CA GLY A 297 3.14 -36.53 50.59
C GLY A 297 3.24 -37.07 49.16
N TRP A 298 4.00 -36.41 48.29
CA TRP A 298 4.24 -36.87 46.92
C TRP A 298 5.74 -36.97 46.63
N ALA A 299 6.10 -37.90 45.76
CA ALA A 299 7.48 -38.22 45.43
C ALA A 299 7.66 -38.66 43.97
N GLY A 300 8.93 -38.74 43.57
CA GLY A 300 9.37 -39.20 42.26
C GLY A 300 9.47 -38.12 41.20
N PRO A 301 9.92 -38.47 39.99
CA PRO A 301 10.21 -37.50 38.92
C PRO A 301 8.98 -36.73 38.41
N SER A 302 7.78 -37.29 38.55
CA SER A 302 6.50 -36.70 38.13
C SER A 302 5.56 -36.39 39.30
N CYS A 303 6.07 -36.49 40.54
CA CYS A 303 5.28 -36.36 41.77
C CYS A 303 4.00 -37.24 41.76
N ALA A 304 4.04 -38.37 41.06
CA ALA A 304 2.92 -39.29 40.91
C ALA A 304 2.85 -40.34 42.02
N ILE A 305 3.92 -40.51 42.80
CA ILE A 305 3.99 -41.52 43.86
C ILE A 305 3.52 -40.87 45.15
N ALA A 306 2.39 -41.33 45.67
CA ALA A 306 1.91 -40.92 46.99
C ALA A 306 2.73 -41.62 48.08
N CYS A 307 3.12 -40.86 49.10
CA CYS A 307 3.84 -41.36 50.25
C CYS A 307 2.88 -42.02 51.24
N PRO A 308 3.36 -42.98 52.06
CA PRO A 308 2.52 -43.67 53.03
C PRO A 308 1.83 -42.68 53.98
N VAL A 309 0.51 -42.80 54.07
CA VAL A 309 -0.32 -42.08 55.04
C VAL A 309 -0.69 -43.06 56.15
N THR A 310 -0.17 -42.82 57.35
CA THR A 310 -0.48 -43.60 58.56
C THR A 310 -1.10 -42.66 59.59
N ASN A 311 -2.20 -43.09 60.22
CA ASN A 311 -2.99 -42.25 61.15
C ASN A 311 -3.46 -40.90 60.55
N GLY A 312 -3.81 -40.89 59.25
CA GLY A 312 -4.38 -39.71 58.59
C GLY A 312 -3.38 -38.60 58.24
N ALA A 313 -2.07 -38.80 58.48
CA ALA A 313 -1.03 -37.86 58.09
C ALA A 313 0.07 -38.56 57.28
N VAL A 314 0.65 -37.83 56.31
CA VAL A 314 1.87 -38.26 55.60
C VAL A 314 2.95 -38.52 56.63
N CYS A 315 3.56 -39.71 56.60
CA CYS A 315 4.59 -40.11 57.56
C CYS A 315 4.18 -39.92 59.04
N SER A 316 2.89 -40.10 59.35
CA SER A 316 2.31 -39.86 60.70
C SER A 316 2.59 -38.48 61.30
N ALA A 317 2.92 -37.47 60.47
CA ALA A 317 3.39 -36.15 60.89
C ALA A 317 4.68 -36.17 61.76
N ARG A 318 5.47 -37.26 61.71
CA ARG A 318 6.68 -37.46 62.54
C ARG A 318 7.96 -37.62 61.73
N GLY A 319 7.93 -37.24 60.46
CA GLY A 319 9.07 -37.32 59.56
C GLY A 319 8.79 -36.63 58.24
N ASP A 320 9.83 -36.52 57.42
CA ASP A 320 9.76 -35.93 56.09
C ASP A 320 9.57 -37.02 55.04
N ALA A 321 8.67 -36.80 54.09
CA ALA A 321 8.54 -37.64 52.92
C ALA A 321 9.76 -37.44 52.01
N VAL A 322 10.54 -38.50 51.78
CA VAL A 322 11.70 -38.48 50.90
C VAL A 322 11.45 -39.44 49.73
N GLY A 323 11.49 -38.90 48.52
CA GLY A 323 11.38 -39.68 47.30
C GLY A 323 12.75 -40.12 46.79
N ASN A 324 12.92 -41.39 46.44
CA ASN A 324 14.06 -41.85 45.67
C ASN A 324 13.76 -41.77 44.18
N ARG A 325 14.49 -40.89 43.48
CA ARG A 325 14.35 -40.70 42.03
C ARG A 325 14.72 -41.95 41.21
N SER A 326 15.54 -42.84 41.77
CA SER A 326 16.03 -44.04 41.10
C SER A 326 15.14 -45.26 41.31
N THR A 327 14.53 -45.40 42.49
CA THR A 327 13.70 -46.59 42.82
C THR A 327 12.20 -46.35 42.64
N LEU A 328 11.77 -45.12 42.33
CA LEU A 328 10.35 -44.77 42.23
C LEU A 328 9.57 -45.09 43.53
N GLU A 329 10.24 -44.95 44.67
CA GLU A 329 9.65 -45.18 45.99
C GLU A 329 9.65 -43.90 46.82
N CYS A 330 8.60 -43.74 47.63
CA CYS A 330 8.58 -42.76 48.70
C CYS A 330 8.77 -43.46 50.03
N PHE A 331 9.73 -42.98 50.83
CA PHE A 331 9.95 -43.44 52.19
C PHE A 331 9.92 -42.26 53.17
N CYS A 332 9.53 -42.57 54.40
CA CYS A 332 9.47 -41.59 55.47
C CYS A 332 10.82 -41.54 56.17
N LYS A 333 11.52 -40.41 56.06
CA LYS A 333 12.68 -40.16 56.90
C LYS A 333 12.17 -39.71 58.27
N CYS A 334 12.25 -40.62 59.23
CA CYS A 334 11.83 -40.36 60.61
C CYS A 334 12.56 -39.15 61.19
N GLY A 335 11.82 -38.26 61.87
CA GLY A 335 12.41 -37.19 62.67
C GLY A 335 13.16 -37.76 63.89
N GLN A 336 13.95 -36.93 64.56
CA GLN A 336 14.69 -37.38 65.74
C GLN A 336 13.76 -37.99 66.80
N GLY A 337 14.12 -39.19 67.29
CA GLY A 337 13.36 -39.93 68.30
C GLY A 337 12.33 -40.92 67.74
N TYR A 338 12.21 -41.05 66.42
CA TYR A 338 11.30 -41.99 65.76
C TYR A 338 12.06 -42.98 64.86
N ALA A 339 11.57 -44.21 64.76
CA ALA A 339 12.08 -45.25 63.86
C ALA A 339 10.89 -46.05 63.31
N GLY A 340 11.01 -46.56 62.09
CA GLY A 340 9.96 -47.29 61.39
C GLY A 340 10.51 -48.02 60.17
#